data_AF-A4WHP1-F1
#
_entry.id   AF-A4WHP1-F1
#
_cell.length_a   1.000
_cell.length_b   1.000
_cell.length_c   1.000
_cell.angle_alpha   90.00
_cell.angle_beta   90.00
_cell.angle_gamma   90.00
#
_symmetry.space_group_name_H-M   'P 1'
#
loop_
_entity.id
_entity.type
_entity.pdbx_description
1 polymer ?
#
loop_
_entity_poly.entity_id
_entity_poly.type
_entity_poly.pdbx_seq_one_letter_code
_entity_poly.pdbx_strand_id
1 'polypeptide(L)'
;MLRDIAPNSFAPLTAVFKRGRFKEELNAELFLGSDLLCCVKLFLGRPPYYTPWAEVFHFNPAYLETEWERHVYCVLSRYMEPGDVLYAEYVEDRETFAALQRGAAPGETRLGKLLEQCGFKVVRDWYYPEGWLEGGMKLQAVKLR
;
A
#
# COMPACT_ATOMS: atom_id res chain seq x y z
N MET A 1 -7.28 14.10 2.89
CA MET A 1 -7.01 13.26 4.08
C MET A 1 -7.60 11.87 3.93
N LEU A 2 -7.00 10.84 4.58
CA LEU A 2 -7.46 9.45 4.47
C LEU A 2 -8.91 9.26 4.92
N ARG A 3 -9.40 10.08 5.85
CA ARG A 3 -10.81 10.07 6.27
C ARG A 3 -11.82 10.42 5.16
N ASP A 4 -11.36 11.05 4.08
CA ASP A 4 -12.19 11.46 2.95
C ASP A 4 -12.20 10.40 1.83
N ILE A 5 -11.45 9.31 1.99
CA ILE A 5 -11.44 8.22 1.02
C ILE A 5 -12.75 7.46 1.07
N ALA A 6 -13.31 7.20 -0.11
CA ALA A 6 -14.59 6.53 -0.28
C ALA A 6 -14.47 5.46 -1.36
N PRO A 7 -15.45 4.55 -1.50
CA PRO A 7 -15.44 3.56 -2.58
C PRO A 7 -15.17 4.15 -3.97
N ASN A 8 -15.81 5.27 -4.31
CA ASN A 8 -15.65 5.92 -5.61
C ASN A 8 -14.28 6.58 -5.82
N SER A 9 -13.46 6.75 -4.77
CA SER A 9 -12.10 7.29 -4.89
C SER A 9 -11.19 6.41 -5.75
N PHE A 10 -11.47 5.11 -5.81
CA PHE A 10 -10.71 4.13 -6.58
C PHE A 10 -11.25 3.89 -7.99
N ALA A 11 -12.30 4.61 -8.42
CA ALA A 11 -12.85 4.46 -9.76
C ALA A 11 -11.75 4.55 -10.84
N PRO A 12 -11.79 3.70 -11.88
CA PRO A 12 -12.88 2.78 -12.23
C PRO A 12 -12.86 1.42 -11.50
N LEU A 13 -11.95 1.19 -10.55
CA LEU A 13 -12.00 -0.01 -9.71
C LEU A 13 -13.23 0.03 -8.82
N THR A 14 -13.86 -1.13 -8.62
CA THR A 14 -14.91 -1.28 -7.61
C THR A 14 -14.26 -1.51 -6.25
N ALA A 15 -14.68 -0.76 -5.24
CA ALA A 15 -14.13 -0.90 -3.90
C ALA A 15 -15.22 -1.26 -2.87
N VAL A 16 -14.99 -2.32 -2.09
CA VAL A 16 -15.91 -2.76 -1.05
C VAL A 16 -15.28 -2.52 0.31
N PHE A 17 -15.85 -1.58 1.07
CA PHE A 17 -15.34 -1.17 2.38
C PHE A 17 -15.99 -1.96 3.51
N LYS A 18 -15.18 -2.43 4.45
CA LYS A 18 -15.55 -3.17 5.66
C LYS A 18 -14.87 -2.54 6.86
N ARG A 19 -15.51 -2.62 8.03
CA ARG A 19 -14.89 -2.16 9.29
C ARG A 19 -13.71 -3.05 9.64
N GLY A 20 -12.60 -2.44 10.07
CA GLY A 20 -11.41 -3.14 10.54
C GLY A 20 -11.44 -3.43 12.03
N ARG A 21 -10.26 -3.73 12.59
CA ARG A 21 -10.08 -4.09 13.99
C ARG A 21 -10.42 -2.94 14.95
N PHE A 22 -10.03 -1.72 14.59
CA PHE A 22 -10.24 -0.53 15.39
C PHE A 22 -11.42 0.31 14.87
N LYS A 23 -11.91 1.24 15.70
CA LYS A 23 -12.97 2.17 15.29
C LYS A 23 -12.55 3.01 14.08
N GLU A 24 -11.28 3.38 14.03
CA GLU A 24 -10.65 4.17 12.98
C GLU A 24 -10.01 3.31 11.89
N GLU A 25 -10.24 1.99 11.88
CA GLU A 25 -9.70 1.09 10.86
C GLU A 25 -10.78 0.67 9.85
N LEU A 26 -10.42 0.68 8.57
CA LEU A 26 -11.22 0.19 7.46
C LEU A 26 -10.39 -0.79 6.63
N ASN A 27 -11.04 -1.79 6.05
CA ASN A 27 -10.47 -2.62 4.99
C ASN A 27 -11.27 -2.39 3.71
N ALA A 28 -10.59 -2.15 2.60
CA ALA A 28 -11.17 -2.06 1.29
C ALA A 28 -10.65 -3.21 0.42
N GLU A 29 -11.56 -3.97 -0.17
CA GLU A 29 -11.26 -4.94 -1.24
C GLU A 29 -11.46 -4.22 -2.56
N LEU A 30 -10.43 -4.21 -3.43
CA LEU A 30 -10.47 -3.55 -4.73
C LEU A 30 -10.62 -4.59 -5.83
N PHE A 31 -11.54 -4.35 -6.76
CA PHE A 31 -11.88 -5.26 -7.85
C PHE A 31 -11.76 -4.58 -9.21
N LEU A 32 -11.25 -5.33 -10.18
CA LEU A 32 -11.35 -5.01 -11.61
C LEU A 32 -12.30 -6.03 -12.26
N GLY A 33 -13.53 -5.61 -12.56
CA GLY A 33 -14.58 -6.55 -12.92
C GLY A 33 -14.92 -7.48 -11.76
N SER A 34 -14.81 -8.79 -11.96
CA SER A 34 -15.01 -9.83 -10.93
C SER A 34 -13.73 -10.16 -10.14
N ASP A 35 -12.58 -9.72 -10.63
CA ASP A 35 -11.30 -10.19 -10.12
C ASP A 35 -10.85 -9.32 -8.95
N LEU A 36 -10.52 -9.96 -7.83
CA LEU A 36 -9.90 -9.28 -6.71
C LEU A 36 -8.50 -8.83 -7.14
N LEU A 37 -8.27 -7.53 -7.08
CA LEU A 37 -7.02 -6.89 -7.46
C LEU A 37 -6.06 -6.79 -6.27
N CYS A 38 -6.52 -6.24 -5.15
CA CYS A 38 -5.77 -6.22 -3.91
C CYS A 38 -6.67 -5.87 -2.71
N CYS A 39 -6.10 -5.95 -1.51
CA CYS A 39 -6.69 -5.43 -0.30
C CYS A 39 -5.95 -4.16 0.15
N VAL A 40 -6.70 -3.20 0.69
CA VAL A 40 -6.17 -1.98 1.31
C VAL A 40 -6.70 -1.88 2.73
N LYS A 41 -5.80 -1.91 3.72
CA LYS A 41 -6.13 -1.56 5.11
C LYS A 41 -5.80 -0.11 5.35
N LEU A 42 -6.71 0.61 5.99
CA LEU A 42 -6.61 2.04 6.27
C LEU A 42 -6.80 2.25 7.76
N PHE A 43 -5.92 3.03 8.38
CA PHE A 43 -6.12 3.58 9.71
C PHE A 43 -6.22 5.10 9.62
N LEU A 44 -7.35 5.65 10.04
CA LEU A 44 -7.69 7.06 9.83
C LEU A 44 -6.99 8.02 10.81
N GLY A 45 -6.14 7.50 11.68
CA GLY A 45 -5.43 8.25 12.71
C GLY A 45 -6.26 8.43 14.00
N ARG A 46 -5.56 8.61 15.11
CA ARG A 46 -6.12 9.02 16.40
C ARG A 46 -5.22 10.09 17.02
N PRO A 47 -5.34 11.35 16.56
CA PRO A 47 -4.48 12.43 17.02
C PRO A 47 -4.61 12.70 18.53
N PRO A 48 -3.54 13.20 19.18
CA PRO A 48 -2.21 13.44 18.61
C PRO A 48 -1.31 12.19 18.55
N TYR A 49 -1.78 11.05 19.05
CA TYR A 49 -0.90 9.92 19.39
C TYR A 49 -0.61 8.96 18.23
N TYR A 50 -1.57 8.77 17.32
CA TYR A 50 -1.44 7.82 16.22
C TYR A 50 -1.66 8.51 14.88
N THR A 51 -0.63 8.54 14.06
CA THR A 51 -0.71 9.05 12.69
C THR A 51 -1.54 8.11 11.81
N PRO A 52 -2.23 8.64 10.79
CA PRO A 52 -2.86 7.83 9.76
C PRO A 52 -1.84 6.97 9.01
N TRP A 53 -2.30 5.83 8.51
CA TRP A 53 -1.51 4.97 7.63
C TRP A 53 -2.40 4.12 6.72
N ALA A 54 -1.82 3.67 5.62
CA ALA A 54 -2.43 2.72 4.70
C ALA A 54 -1.49 1.53 4.48
N GLU A 55 -2.07 0.38 4.21
CA GLU A 55 -1.35 -0.85 3.88
C GLU A 55 -2.01 -1.50 2.67
N VAL A 56 -1.24 -1.76 1.61
CA VAL A 56 -1.66 -2.50 0.42
C VAL A 56 -1.06 -3.89 0.48
N PHE A 57 -1.90 -4.92 0.41
CA PHE A 57 -1.51 -6.33 0.56
C PHE A 57 -2.38 -7.25 -0.30
N HIS A 58 -1.92 -8.48 -0.48
CA HIS A 58 -2.54 -9.50 -1.35
C HIS A 58 -2.78 -8.96 -2.77
N PHE A 59 -1.77 -8.28 -3.33
CA PHE A 59 -1.83 -7.81 -4.71
C PHE A 59 -1.85 -9.03 -5.64
N ASN A 60 -2.84 -9.09 -6.52
CA ASN A 60 -2.94 -10.16 -7.51
C ASN A 60 -1.79 -10.02 -8.53
N PRO A 61 -0.93 -11.03 -8.68
CA PRO A 61 0.24 -10.97 -9.55
C PRO A 61 -0.08 -10.60 -11.00
N ALA A 62 -1.29 -10.92 -11.48
CA ALA A 62 -1.73 -10.62 -12.84
C ALA A 62 -1.84 -9.11 -13.13
N TYR A 63 -1.90 -8.27 -12.09
CA TYR A 63 -2.01 -6.82 -12.23
C TYR A 63 -0.77 -6.05 -11.78
N LEU A 64 0.30 -6.74 -11.36
CA LEU A 64 1.60 -6.09 -11.14
C LEU A 64 2.13 -5.49 -12.44
N GLU A 65 2.80 -4.34 -12.34
CA GLU A 65 3.35 -3.56 -13.45
C GLU A 65 2.31 -3.03 -14.45
N THR A 66 1.03 -3.14 -14.12
CA THR A 66 -0.05 -2.54 -14.90
C THR A 66 -0.39 -1.14 -14.40
N GLU A 67 -1.19 -0.41 -15.19
CA GLU A 67 -1.73 0.88 -14.77
C GLU A 67 -2.56 0.79 -13.47
N TRP A 68 -3.14 -0.37 -13.18
CA TRP A 68 -3.97 -0.56 -11.99
C TRP A 68 -3.16 -0.62 -10.70
N GLU A 69 -1.96 -1.21 -10.73
CA GLU A 69 -1.01 -1.14 -9.61
C GLU A 69 -0.68 0.30 -9.27
N ARG A 70 -0.30 1.07 -10.29
CA ARG A 70 -0.02 2.50 -10.14
C ARG A 70 -1.24 3.28 -9.65
N HIS A 71 -2.42 2.97 -10.18
CA HIS A 71 -3.66 3.66 -9.83
C HIS A 71 -3.96 3.55 -8.34
N VAL A 72 -3.84 2.36 -7.73
CA VAL A 72 -4.07 2.17 -6.29
C VAL A 72 -3.18 3.09 -5.45
N TYR A 73 -1.86 3.07 -5.69
CA TYR A 73 -0.92 3.88 -4.91
C TYR A 73 -1.12 5.38 -5.13
N CYS A 74 -1.40 5.80 -6.36
CA CYS A 74 -1.62 7.20 -6.67
C CYS A 74 -2.97 7.71 -6.12
N VAL A 75 -4.02 6.87 -6.05
CA VAL A 75 -5.26 7.20 -5.32
C VAL A 75 -4.92 7.44 -3.85
N LEU A 76 -4.25 6.49 -3.19
CA LEU A 76 -3.90 6.62 -1.77
C LEU A 76 -3.09 7.89 -1.50
N SER A 77 -2.07 8.17 -2.31
CA SER A 77 -1.26 9.38 -2.20
C SER A 77 -2.07 10.68 -2.26
N ARG A 78 -3.16 10.74 -3.03
CA ARG A 78 -4.03 11.94 -3.09
C ARG A 78 -4.78 12.19 -1.78
N TYR A 79 -5.03 11.14 -1.01
CA TYR A 79 -5.75 11.24 0.25
C TYR A 79 -4.82 11.24 1.46
N MET A 80 -3.56 10.83 1.33
CA MET A 80 -2.59 10.87 2.41
C MET A 80 -1.98 12.26 2.56
N GLU A 81 -1.80 12.69 3.81
CA GLU A 81 -1.16 13.96 4.15
C GLU A 81 0.36 13.78 4.35
N PRO A 82 1.16 14.85 4.27
CA PRO A 82 2.58 14.78 4.58
C PRO A 82 2.85 14.14 5.96
N GLY A 83 3.69 13.11 5.97
CA GLY A 83 4.00 12.33 7.17
C GLY A 83 3.17 11.06 7.34
N ASP A 84 2.07 10.88 6.61
CA ASP A 84 1.31 9.63 6.61
C ASP A 84 2.15 8.50 6.02
N VAL A 85 1.97 7.29 6.58
CA VAL A 85 2.78 6.11 6.24
C VAL A 85 2.00 5.16 5.35
N LEU A 86 2.64 4.69 4.28
CA LEU A 86 2.17 3.63 3.41
C LEU A 86 3.05 2.39 3.62
N TYR A 87 2.40 1.24 3.79
CA TYR A 87 3.04 -0.08 3.69
C TYR A 87 2.59 -0.75 2.39
N ALA A 88 3.52 -1.26 1.60
CA ALA A 88 3.23 -1.95 0.35
C ALA A 88 3.88 -3.33 0.37
N GLU A 89 3.04 -4.37 0.38
CA GLU A 89 3.49 -5.76 0.35
C GLU A 89 4.11 -6.11 -1.02
N TYR A 90 5.23 -6.82 -1.00
CA TYR A 90 5.93 -7.25 -2.21
C TYR A 90 6.10 -8.78 -2.30
N VAL A 91 5.33 -9.55 -1.54
CA VAL A 91 5.43 -11.03 -1.51
C VAL A 91 5.35 -11.66 -2.90
N GLU A 92 4.45 -11.15 -3.73
CA GLU A 92 4.25 -11.64 -5.10
C GLU A 92 5.14 -10.92 -6.15
N ASP A 93 5.82 -9.85 -5.75
CA ASP A 93 6.70 -9.07 -6.63
C ASP A 93 8.14 -9.61 -6.57
N ARG A 94 8.39 -10.58 -7.46
CA ARG A 94 9.69 -11.26 -7.56
C ARG A 94 10.83 -10.33 -7.96
N GLU A 95 10.56 -9.28 -8.74
CA GLU A 95 11.61 -8.34 -9.16
C GLU A 95 12.09 -7.51 -7.96
N THR A 96 11.16 -6.91 -7.21
CA THR A 96 11.48 -6.16 -5.99
C THR A 96 12.16 -7.06 -4.98
N PHE A 97 11.62 -8.27 -4.74
CA PHE A 97 12.25 -9.25 -3.84
C PHE A 97 13.69 -9.54 -4.25
N ALA A 98 13.94 -9.90 -5.51
CA ALA A 98 15.27 -10.24 -5.98
C ALA A 98 16.25 -9.05 -5.94
N ALA A 99 15.76 -7.82 -6.16
CA ALA A 99 16.57 -6.62 -6.03
C ALA A 99 17.00 -6.38 -4.58
N LEU A 100 16.06 -6.50 -3.62
CA LEU A 100 16.34 -6.36 -2.18
C LEU A 100 17.32 -7.43 -1.69
N GLN A 101 17.15 -8.69 -2.12
CA GLN A 101 18.07 -9.78 -1.79
C GLN A 101 19.50 -9.54 -2.30
N ARG A 102 19.66 -8.78 -3.40
CA ARG A 102 20.97 -8.36 -3.91
C ARG A 102 21.52 -7.09 -3.25
N GLY A 103 20.82 -6.53 -2.26
CA GLY A 103 21.23 -5.34 -1.53
C GLY A 103 20.88 -4.01 -2.22
N ALA A 104 19.96 -4.00 -3.18
CA ALA A 104 19.46 -2.75 -3.74
C ALA A 104 18.78 -1.90 -2.64
N ALA A 105 18.91 -0.57 -2.70
CA ALA A 105 18.18 0.27 -1.77
C ALA A 105 16.66 0.15 -2.01
N PRO A 106 15.80 0.24 -0.97
CA PRO A 106 14.37 0.05 -1.12
C PRO A 106 13.69 0.92 -2.18
N GLY A 107 14.08 2.20 -2.27
CA GLY A 107 13.58 3.13 -3.29
C GLY A 107 14.06 2.82 -4.72
N GLU A 108 15.17 2.09 -4.88
CA GLU A 108 15.72 1.73 -6.19
C GLU A 108 15.05 0.50 -6.82
N THR A 109 14.26 -0.23 -6.04
CA THR A 109 13.47 -1.38 -6.50
C THR A 109 12.35 -0.96 -7.46
N ARG A 110 11.76 -1.93 -8.17
CA ARG A 110 10.62 -1.71 -9.07
C ARG A 110 9.43 -1.09 -8.33
N LEU A 111 8.98 -1.72 -7.25
CA LEU A 111 7.91 -1.18 -6.39
C LEU A 111 8.33 0.15 -5.78
N GLY A 112 9.58 0.28 -5.32
CA GLY A 112 10.05 1.51 -4.70
C GLY A 112 9.95 2.72 -5.63
N LYS A 113 10.42 2.58 -6.88
CA LYS A 113 10.29 3.60 -7.92
C LYS A 113 8.84 3.93 -8.24
N LEU A 114 7.95 2.94 -8.27
CA LEU A 114 6.53 3.16 -8.48
C LEU A 114 5.92 4.02 -7.36
N LEU A 115 6.25 3.72 -6.10
CA LEU A 115 5.79 4.51 -4.95
C LEU A 115 6.31 5.96 -5.03
N GLU A 116 7.58 6.15 -5.41
CA GLU A 116 8.14 7.48 -5.62
C GLU A 116 7.43 8.28 -6.72
N GLN A 117 7.09 7.63 -7.84
CA GLN A 117 6.30 8.24 -8.90
C GLN A 117 4.88 8.66 -8.46
N CYS A 118 4.32 7.99 -7.45
CA CYS A 118 3.04 8.38 -6.85
C CYS A 118 3.21 9.41 -5.72
N GLY A 119 4.41 9.92 -5.43
CA GLY A 119 4.66 11.00 -4.48
C GLY A 119 4.99 10.56 -3.06
N PHE A 120 5.40 9.30 -2.88
CA PHE A 120 5.96 8.82 -1.63
C PHE A 120 7.49 8.92 -1.63
N LYS A 121 8.09 8.81 -0.46
CA LYS A 121 9.51 8.49 -0.29
C LYS A 121 9.61 7.14 0.40
N VAL A 122 10.28 6.19 -0.24
CA VAL A 122 10.51 4.87 0.36
C VAL A 122 11.63 5.00 1.38
N VAL A 123 11.40 4.51 2.58
CA VAL A 123 12.32 4.72 3.72
C VAL A 123 12.88 3.44 4.30
N ARG A 124 12.18 2.31 4.12
CA ARG A 124 12.57 1.05 4.76
C ARG A 124 12.01 -0.15 4.02
N ASP A 125 12.79 -1.22 4.01
CA ASP A 125 12.34 -2.58 3.72
C ASP A 125 12.09 -3.32 5.05
N TRP A 126 10.89 -3.87 5.20
CA TRP A 126 10.51 -4.75 6.29
C TRP A 126 10.50 -6.19 5.79
N TYR A 127 11.70 -6.76 5.73
CA TYR A 127 11.92 -8.17 5.47
C TYR A 127 11.99 -8.93 6.81
N TYR A 128 11.06 -9.86 7.05
CA TYR A 128 11.07 -10.73 8.23
C TYR A 128 10.96 -12.21 7.83
N PRO A 129 12.09 -12.92 7.68
CA PRO A 129 12.09 -14.33 7.34
C PRO A 129 12.33 -15.24 8.55
N GLU A 130 11.77 -15.00 9.74
CA GLU A 130 12.02 -15.90 10.91
C GLU A 130 10.80 -16.19 11.80
N GLY A 131 9.58 -16.01 11.28
CA GLY A 131 8.38 -16.44 12.00
C GLY A 131 7.11 -16.10 11.24
N TRP A 132 6.35 -17.12 10.86
CA TRP A 132 5.09 -17.07 10.09
C TRP A 132 3.94 -16.24 10.71
N LEU A 133 4.20 -15.42 11.74
CA LEU A 133 3.21 -14.83 12.63
C LEU A 133 2.93 -13.33 12.40
N GLU A 134 3.74 -12.60 11.62
CA GLU A 134 3.69 -11.11 11.61
C GLU A 134 3.25 -10.44 10.29
N GLY A 135 2.91 -11.22 9.26
CA GLY A 135 2.45 -10.72 7.95
C GLY A 135 3.55 -10.68 6.89
N GLY A 136 3.16 -10.35 5.64
CA GLY A 136 4.05 -10.40 4.49
C GLY A 136 5.12 -9.30 4.45
N MET A 137 6.12 -9.52 3.60
CA MET A 137 7.26 -8.62 3.38
C MET A 137 6.81 -7.30 2.75
N LYS A 138 7.24 -6.15 3.29
CA LYS A 138 6.69 -4.83 2.93
C LYS A 138 7.74 -3.75 2.75
N LEU A 139 7.55 -2.89 1.78
CA LEU A 139 8.19 -1.58 1.76
C LEU A 139 7.38 -0.60 2.59
N GLN A 140 8.05 0.18 3.43
CA GLN A 140 7.47 1.35 4.09
C GLN A 140 7.86 2.62 3.34
N ALA A 141 6.87 3.42 3.03
CA ALA A 141 7.03 4.71 2.39
C ALA A 141 6.25 5.80 3.15
N VAL A 142 6.70 7.04 3.04
CA VAL A 142 6.09 8.19 3.71
C VAL A 142 5.69 9.22 2.67
N LYS A 143 4.50 9.79 2.82
CA LYS A 143 4.04 10.89 1.99
C LYS A 143 4.85 12.16 2.30
N LEU A 144 5.48 12.77 1.28
CA LEU A 144 6.32 13.96 1.48
C LEU A 144 5.58 15.29 1.31
N ARG A 145 4.63 15.35 0.37
CA ARG A 145 3.92 16.57 -0.06
C ARG A 145 2.49 16.24 -0.42
#